data_AF-A0A957AEV7-F1
#
_entry.id   AF-A0A957AEV7-F1
#
_cell.length_a   1.000
_cell.length_b   1.000
_cell.length_c   1.000
_cell.angle_alpha   90.00
_cell.angle_beta   90.00
_cell.angle_gamma   90.00
#
_symmetry.space_group_name_H-M   'P 1'
#
loop_
_entity.id
_entity.type
_entity.pdbx_description
1 polymer ?
#
loop_
_entity_poly.entity_id
_entity_poly.type
_entity_poly.pdbx_seq_one_letter_code
_entity_poly.pdbx_strand_id
1 'polypeptide(L)'
;MATPVKTSTPSPAKTPTPTPTPKQCPTPAQAEYFGTVGTGFASILLGMDYTSRLIIELASTPAVLYDNSWRLDLVSALAYIEAGANLIEGLATPVGAEQIHGQMLLIAYRSHQFVDNVANGIDNEDGDRLTAAGSDIQVIRGYITDLNQQVDTFCN
;
A
#
# COMPACT_ATOMS: atom_id res chain seq x y z
N MET A 1 -49.55 14.05 -63.76
CA MET A 1 -48.99 12.94 -62.95
C MET A 1 -47.73 13.46 -62.29
N ALA A 2 -47.70 13.55 -60.97
CA ALA A 2 -46.54 14.04 -60.21
C ALA A 2 -45.80 12.85 -59.59
N THR A 3 -44.51 12.71 -59.92
CA THR A 3 -43.65 11.61 -59.45
C THR A 3 -43.14 11.93 -58.04
N PRO A 4 -43.29 11.03 -57.06
CA PRO A 4 -42.79 11.28 -55.70
C PRO A 4 -41.26 11.28 -55.68
N VAL A 5 -40.68 12.37 -55.18
CA VAL A 5 -39.23 12.50 -54.97
C VAL A 5 -38.88 11.75 -53.68
N LYS A 6 -38.05 10.71 -53.78
CA LYS A 6 -37.52 9.98 -52.61
C LYS A 6 -36.62 10.91 -51.81
N THR A 7 -37.06 11.27 -50.61
CA THR A 7 -36.24 11.97 -49.61
C THR A 7 -35.14 11.04 -49.12
N SER A 8 -33.88 11.43 -49.32
CA SER A 8 -32.72 10.70 -48.82
C SER A 8 -32.65 10.82 -47.30
N THR A 9 -32.68 9.68 -46.61
CA THR A 9 -32.46 9.60 -45.16
C THR A 9 -31.04 10.09 -44.83
N PRO A 10 -30.86 11.05 -43.91
CA PRO A 10 -29.54 11.52 -43.54
C PRO A 10 -28.72 10.39 -42.89
N SER A 11 -27.48 10.23 -43.35
CA SER A 11 -26.53 9.25 -42.82
C SER A 11 -26.09 9.66 -41.40
N PRO A 12 -26.00 8.73 -40.43
CA PRO A 12 -25.52 9.06 -39.08
C PRO A 12 -24.12 9.67 -39.12
N ALA A 13 -23.96 10.84 -38.50
CA ALA A 13 -22.66 11.47 -38.35
C ALA A 13 -21.76 10.57 -37.50
N LYS A 14 -20.54 10.30 -37.97
CA LYS A 14 -19.55 9.52 -37.22
C LYS A 14 -19.26 10.23 -35.90
N THR A 15 -19.45 9.54 -34.78
CA THR A 15 -19.04 10.01 -33.46
C THR A 15 -17.54 10.33 -33.49
N PRO A 16 -17.11 11.52 -33.04
CA PRO A 16 -15.70 11.84 -32.99
C PRO A 16 -14.98 10.86 -32.05
N THR A 17 -13.89 10.27 -32.54
CA THR A 17 -12.99 9.47 -31.70
C THR A 17 -12.36 10.39 -30.66
N PRO A 18 -12.44 10.09 -29.36
CA PRO A 18 -11.78 10.90 -28.34
C PRO A 18 -10.27 10.91 -28.60
N THR A 19 -9.70 12.12 -28.65
CA THR A 19 -8.25 12.30 -28.73
C THR A 19 -7.64 11.80 -27.42
N PRO A 20 -6.63 10.91 -27.46
CA PRO A 20 -5.96 10.46 -26.24
C PRO A 20 -5.33 11.66 -25.52
N THR A 21 -5.63 11.79 -24.23
CA THR A 21 -5.04 12.82 -23.37
C THR A 21 -3.54 12.53 -23.23
N PRO A 22 -2.63 13.51 -23.40
CA PRO A 22 -1.21 13.31 -23.18
C PRO A 22 -0.93 12.85 -21.75
N LYS A 23 -0.13 11.80 -21.60
CA LYS A 23 0.39 11.38 -20.29
C LYS A 23 1.34 12.45 -19.76
N GLN A 24 1.11 12.90 -18.53
CA GLN A 24 1.97 13.89 -17.87
C GLN A 24 3.05 13.15 -17.08
N CYS A 25 4.31 13.47 -17.34
CA CYS A 25 5.40 13.04 -16.47
C CYS A 25 5.19 13.61 -15.05
N PRO A 26 5.63 12.89 -14.00
CA PRO A 26 5.61 13.42 -12.65
C PRO A 26 6.35 14.76 -12.58
N THR A 27 5.76 15.71 -11.85
CA THR A 27 6.46 16.95 -11.47
C THR A 27 7.62 16.61 -10.53
N PRO A 28 8.65 17.47 -10.41
CA PRO A 28 9.74 17.25 -9.46
C PRO A 28 9.26 17.03 -8.01
N ALA A 29 8.22 17.76 -7.59
CA ALA A 29 7.61 17.59 -6.26
C ALA A 29 6.97 16.21 -6.08
N GLN A 30 6.28 15.70 -7.11
CA GLN A 30 5.73 14.34 -7.08
C GLN A 30 6.84 13.27 -7.07
N ALA A 31 7.92 13.47 -7.83
CA ALA A 31 9.05 12.55 -7.83
C ALA A 31 9.76 12.47 -6.47
N GLU A 32 9.99 13.61 -5.82
CA GLU A 32 10.54 13.66 -4.46
C GLU A 32 9.61 12.97 -3.46
N TYR A 33 8.31 13.30 -3.51
CA TYR A 33 7.29 12.68 -2.68
C TYR A 33 7.28 11.15 -2.81
N PHE A 34 7.28 10.61 -4.04
CA PHE A 34 7.31 9.16 -4.26
C PHE A 34 8.62 8.52 -3.79
N GLY A 35 9.75 9.23 -3.87
CA GLY A 35 11.03 8.78 -3.31
C GLY A 35 10.99 8.64 -1.78
N THR A 36 10.41 9.62 -1.08
CA THR A 36 10.24 9.56 0.38
C THR A 36 9.28 8.44 0.79
N VAL A 37 8.16 8.28 0.07
CA VAL A 37 7.24 7.17 0.31
C VAL A 37 7.92 5.81 0.10
N GLY A 38 8.72 5.66 -0.95
CA GLY A 38 9.49 4.43 -1.18
C GLY A 38 10.39 4.05 -0.01
N THR A 39 10.96 5.04 0.69
CA THR A 39 11.73 4.83 1.92
C THR A 39 10.84 4.33 3.06
N GLY A 40 9.64 4.91 3.22
CA GLY A 40 8.67 4.45 4.22
C GLY A 40 8.24 3.00 4.01
N PHE A 41 7.94 2.63 2.77
CA PHE A 41 7.59 1.24 2.44
C PHE A 41 8.74 0.27 2.62
N ALA A 42 9.97 0.65 2.28
CA ALA A 42 11.13 -0.19 2.52
C ALA A 42 11.28 -0.53 4.02
N SER A 43 11.09 0.46 4.90
CA SER A 43 11.10 0.25 6.35
C SER A 43 9.98 -0.69 6.83
N ILE A 44 8.75 -0.49 6.33
CA ILE A 44 7.60 -1.37 6.66
C ILE A 44 7.89 -2.81 6.23
N LEU A 45 8.32 -3.02 4.98
CA LEU A 45 8.58 -4.35 4.43
C LEU A 45 9.72 -5.05 5.16
N LEU A 46 10.80 -4.32 5.49
CA LEU A 46 11.92 -4.86 6.25
C LEU A 46 11.49 -5.29 7.66
N GLY A 47 10.74 -4.43 8.36
CA GLY A 47 10.23 -4.74 9.69
C GLY A 47 9.26 -5.93 9.67
N MET A 48 8.41 -6.06 8.65
CA MET A 48 7.52 -7.20 8.48
C MET A 48 8.26 -8.51 8.21
N ASP A 49 9.31 -8.50 7.39
CA ASP A 49 10.13 -9.69 7.14
C ASP A 49 10.80 -10.18 8.42
N TYR A 50 11.43 -9.27 9.17
CA TYR A 50 12.02 -9.62 10.47
C TYR A 50 11.00 -10.11 11.48
N THR A 51 9.87 -9.41 11.61
CA THR A 51 8.80 -9.83 12.53
C THR A 51 8.28 -11.22 12.17
N SER A 52 8.04 -11.49 10.88
CA SER A 52 7.60 -12.80 10.41
C SER A 52 8.59 -13.92 10.77
N ARG A 53 9.90 -13.66 10.66
CA ARG A 53 10.94 -14.64 11.04
C ARG A 53 10.92 -14.93 12.54
N LEU A 54 10.80 -13.89 13.37
CA LEU A 54 10.76 -14.02 14.83
C LEU A 54 9.50 -14.74 15.32
N ILE A 55 8.35 -14.52 14.66
CA ILE A 55 7.11 -15.25 14.97
C ILE A 55 7.21 -16.74 14.59
N ILE A 56 7.85 -17.07 13.46
CA ILE A 56 8.14 -18.48 13.10
C ILE A 56 9.05 -19.13 14.15
N GLU A 57 10.07 -18.41 14.61
CA GLU A 57 10.96 -18.89 15.66
C GLU A 57 10.19 -19.15 16.96
N LEU A 58 9.36 -18.21 17.42
CA LEU A 58 8.50 -18.35 18.58
C LEU A 58 7.59 -19.59 18.48
N ALA A 59 6.96 -19.79 17.31
CA ALA A 59 6.09 -20.94 17.07
C ALA A 59 6.85 -22.28 17.16
N SER A 60 8.12 -22.29 16.75
CA SER A 60 8.99 -23.48 16.83
C SER A 60 9.61 -23.70 18.21
N THR A 61 9.88 -22.61 18.94
CA THR A 61 10.62 -22.60 20.21
C THR A 61 10.01 -21.57 21.16
N PRO A 62 8.93 -21.90 21.88
CA PRO A 62 8.24 -20.92 22.74
C PRO A 62 9.12 -20.27 23.83
N ALA A 63 10.21 -20.93 24.24
CA ALA A 63 11.13 -20.42 25.24
C ALA A 63 11.84 -19.11 24.85
N VAL A 64 11.89 -18.77 23.55
CA VAL A 64 12.50 -17.50 23.08
C VAL A 64 11.76 -16.26 23.61
N LEU A 65 10.51 -16.40 24.05
CA LEU A 65 9.76 -15.33 24.70
C LEU A 65 10.48 -14.77 25.95
N TYR A 66 11.27 -15.62 26.62
CA TYR A 66 12.05 -15.23 27.80
C TYR A 66 13.46 -14.73 27.45
N ASP A 67 13.89 -14.85 26.20
CA ASP A 67 15.17 -14.32 25.72
C ASP A 67 15.06 -12.80 25.54
N ASN A 68 16.00 -12.07 26.14
CA ASN A 68 16.05 -10.61 26.01
C ASN A 68 16.46 -10.16 24.60
N SER A 69 17.33 -10.92 23.94
CA SER A 69 17.85 -10.60 22.59
C SER A 69 16.73 -10.73 21.58
N TRP A 70 15.98 -11.85 21.62
CA TRP A 70 14.81 -12.06 20.76
C TRP A 70 13.76 -10.95 20.93
N ARG A 71 13.48 -10.55 22.18
CA ARG A 71 12.54 -9.45 22.47
C ARG A 71 13.03 -8.10 21.92
N LEU A 72 14.31 -7.79 22.05
CA LEU A 72 14.89 -6.57 21.49
C LEU A 72 14.85 -6.56 19.96
N ASP A 73 15.09 -7.71 19.33
CA ASP A 73 14.99 -7.86 17.88
C ASP A 73 13.54 -7.65 17.42
N LEU A 74 12.55 -8.20 18.15
CA LEU A 74 11.14 -8.00 17.86
C LEU A 74 10.74 -6.52 17.99
N VAL A 75 11.10 -5.87 19.09
CA VAL A 75 10.80 -4.43 19.30
C VAL A 75 11.43 -3.59 18.19
N SER A 76 12.67 -3.90 17.79
CA SER A 76 13.35 -3.20 16.70
C SER A 76 12.63 -3.38 15.36
N ALA A 77 12.19 -4.60 15.05
CA ALA A 77 11.43 -4.89 13.84
C ALA A 77 10.10 -4.13 13.80
N LEU A 78 9.35 -4.11 14.92
CA LEU A 78 8.10 -3.35 15.04
C LEU A 78 8.33 -1.84 14.92
N ALA A 79 9.43 -1.32 15.48
CA ALA A 79 9.80 0.09 15.38
C ALA A 79 10.09 0.53 13.92
N TYR A 80 10.67 -0.34 13.09
CA TYR A 80 10.84 -0.05 11.66
C TYR A 80 9.49 0.11 10.94
N ILE A 81 8.52 -0.73 11.30
CA ILE A 81 7.16 -0.67 10.74
C ILE A 81 6.50 0.65 11.13
N GLU A 82 6.50 0.96 12.42
CA GLU A 82 5.97 2.22 12.96
C GLU A 82 6.63 3.45 12.32
N ALA A 83 7.97 3.46 12.22
CA ALA A 83 8.69 4.58 11.62
C ALA A 83 8.31 4.79 10.15
N GLY A 84 8.16 3.70 9.38
CA GLY A 84 7.74 3.78 7.98
C GLY A 84 6.29 4.24 7.81
N ALA A 85 5.37 3.76 8.66
CA ALA A 85 3.97 4.17 8.66
C ALA A 85 3.82 5.65 9.02
N ASN A 86 4.42 6.08 10.14
CA ASN A 86 4.42 7.48 10.58
C ASN A 86 5.06 8.43 9.54
N LEU A 87 6.11 7.98 8.84
CA LEU A 87 6.71 8.75 7.76
C LEU A 87 5.68 9.01 6.65
N ILE A 88 4.94 8.00 6.20
CA ILE A 88 3.94 8.13 5.14
C ILE A 88 2.79 9.06 5.57
N GLU A 89 2.29 8.91 6.80
CA GLU A 89 1.21 9.74 7.35
C GLU A 89 1.61 11.22 7.48
N GLY A 90 2.90 11.49 7.75
CA GLY A 90 3.43 12.84 7.88
C GLY A 90 3.63 13.60 6.56
N LEU A 91 3.46 12.95 5.41
CA LEU A 91 3.71 13.59 4.11
C LEU A 91 2.55 14.45 3.65
N ALA A 92 2.86 15.67 3.20
CA ALA A 92 1.90 16.50 2.49
C ALA A 92 1.65 15.92 1.09
N THR A 93 0.38 15.66 0.76
CA THR A 93 -0.01 15.11 -0.54
C THR A 93 0.16 16.15 -1.66
N PRO A 94 0.94 15.87 -2.71
CA PRO A 94 1.02 16.75 -3.87
C PRO A 94 -0.25 16.66 -4.72
N VAL A 95 -0.59 17.76 -5.40
CA VAL A 95 -1.75 17.81 -6.30
C VAL A 95 -1.65 16.72 -7.36
N GLY A 96 -2.73 15.97 -7.56
CA GLY A 96 -2.81 14.87 -8.52
C GLY A 96 -2.33 13.52 -8.00
N ALA A 97 -1.84 13.43 -6.75
CA ALA A 97 -1.45 12.18 -6.11
C ALA A 97 -2.42 11.73 -5.00
N GLU A 98 -3.59 12.34 -4.89
CA GLU A 98 -4.52 12.15 -3.77
C GLU A 98 -5.01 10.72 -3.64
N GLN A 99 -5.35 10.08 -4.77
CA GLN A 99 -5.78 8.69 -4.78
C GLN A 99 -4.67 7.74 -4.33
N ILE A 100 -3.45 7.96 -4.84
CA ILE A 100 -2.27 7.15 -4.54
C ILE A 100 -1.91 7.31 -3.05
N HIS A 101 -1.89 8.55 -2.53
CA HIS A 101 -1.65 8.82 -1.12
C HIS A 101 -2.72 8.21 -0.22
N GLY A 102 -3.99 8.24 -0.61
CA GLY A 102 -5.08 7.59 0.13
C GLY A 102 -4.84 6.09 0.33
N GLN A 103 -4.29 5.39 -0.66
CA GLN A 103 -3.90 3.99 -0.50
C GLN A 103 -2.66 3.80 0.37
N MET A 104 -1.69 4.71 0.29
CA MET A 104 -0.51 4.71 1.17
C MET A 104 -0.94 4.85 2.64
N LEU A 105 -1.91 5.70 2.95
CA LEU A 105 -2.48 5.84 4.28
C LEU A 105 -3.20 4.56 4.75
N LEU A 106 -3.86 3.82 3.86
CA LEU A 106 -4.43 2.51 4.21
C LEU A 106 -3.34 1.50 4.58
N ILE A 107 -2.19 1.51 3.90
CA ILE A 107 -1.06 0.65 4.24
C ILE A 107 -0.48 1.05 5.61
N ALA A 108 -0.30 2.35 5.86
CA ALA A 108 0.18 2.85 7.16
C ALA A 108 -0.76 2.43 8.30
N TYR A 109 -2.06 2.66 8.14
CA TYR A 109 -3.08 2.22 9.08
C TYR A 109 -3.02 0.71 9.37
N ARG A 110 -2.94 -0.13 8.34
CA ARG A 110 -2.82 -1.58 8.52
C ARG A 110 -1.51 -1.99 9.17
N SER A 111 -0.43 -1.23 8.94
CA SER A 111 0.86 -1.45 9.56
C SER A 111 0.82 -1.19 11.07
N HIS A 112 0.11 -0.14 11.51
CA HIS A 112 -0.17 0.10 12.94
C HIS A 112 -0.99 -1.04 13.55
N GLN A 113 -2.05 -1.49 12.88
CA GLN A 113 -2.85 -2.63 13.36
C GLN A 113 -2.02 -3.92 13.48
N PHE A 114 -1.12 -4.16 12.52
CA PHE A 114 -0.19 -5.27 12.57
C PHE A 114 0.69 -5.20 13.82
N VAL A 115 1.31 -4.04 14.09
CA VAL A 115 2.16 -3.83 15.27
C VAL A 115 1.38 -4.05 16.56
N ASP A 116 0.19 -3.47 16.66
CA ASP A 116 -0.71 -3.65 17.82
C ASP A 116 -1.09 -5.12 18.02
N ASN A 117 -1.43 -5.84 16.95
CA ASN A 117 -1.80 -7.25 17.03
C ASN A 117 -0.62 -8.12 17.46
N VAL A 118 0.59 -7.85 16.97
CA VAL A 118 1.80 -8.57 17.43
C VAL A 118 2.09 -8.26 18.89
N ALA A 119 2.16 -6.99 19.27
CA ALA A 119 2.49 -6.58 20.63
C ALA A 119 1.48 -7.15 21.65
N ASN A 120 0.17 -6.97 21.41
CA ASN A 120 -0.86 -7.50 22.29
C ASN A 120 -0.90 -9.03 22.28
N GLY A 121 -0.62 -9.67 21.15
CA GLY A 121 -0.55 -11.12 21.05
C GLY A 121 0.56 -11.71 21.90
N ILE A 122 1.73 -11.05 21.92
CA ILE A 122 2.86 -11.46 22.76
C ILE A 122 2.59 -11.17 24.24
N ASP A 123 2.15 -9.97 24.59
CA ASP A 123 1.94 -9.56 25.98
C ASP A 123 0.85 -10.38 26.70
N ASN A 124 -0.16 -10.83 25.96
CA ASN A 124 -1.29 -11.60 26.51
C ASN A 124 -1.26 -13.09 26.16
N GLU A 125 -0.21 -13.57 25.49
CA GLU A 125 -0.13 -14.94 24.96
C GLU A 125 -1.35 -15.32 24.09
N ASP A 126 -1.86 -14.35 23.31
CA ASP A 126 -3.08 -14.46 22.50
C ASP A 126 -2.75 -14.86 21.06
N GLY A 127 -2.97 -16.15 20.75
CA GLY A 127 -2.73 -16.71 19.42
C GLY A 127 -3.69 -16.20 18.34
N ASP A 128 -4.89 -15.73 18.69
CA ASP A 128 -5.84 -15.16 17.72
C ASP A 128 -5.33 -13.80 17.22
N ARG A 129 -4.73 -13.01 18.12
CA ARG A 129 -4.04 -11.76 17.76
C ARG A 129 -2.86 -11.99 16.83
N LEU A 130 -2.03 -13.01 17.11
CA LEU A 130 -0.92 -13.37 16.21
C LEU A 130 -1.42 -13.86 14.84
N THR A 131 -2.56 -14.55 14.81
CA THR A 131 -3.22 -14.94 13.56
C THR A 131 -3.77 -13.73 12.78
N ALA A 132 -4.35 -12.75 13.48
CA ALA A 132 -4.80 -11.50 12.89
C ALA A 132 -3.62 -10.71 12.28
N ALA A 133 -2.50 -10.61 12.98
CA ALA A 133 -1.28 -10.02 12.45
C ALA A 133 -0.79 -10.72 11.15
N GLY A 134 -0.84 -12.04 11.10
CA GLY A 134 -0.53 -12.80 9.88
C GLY A 134 -1.46 -12.45 8.70
N SER A 135 -2.74 -12.15 8.98
CA SER A 135 -3.70 -11.69 7.97
C SER A 135 -3.41 -10.27 7.51
N ASP A 136 -3.02 -9.37 8.41
CA ASP A 136 -2.65 -7.99 8.08
C ASP A 136 -1.47 -7.93 7.09
N ILE A 137 -0.47 -8.82 7.20
CA ILE A 137 0.64 -8.93 6.24
C ILE A 137 0.13 -9.18 4.81
N GLN A 138 -0.85 -10.08 4.64
CA GLN A 138 -1.38 -10.39 3.31
C GLN A 138 -2.15 -9.22 2.72
N VAL A 139 -2.93 -8.52 3.55
CA VAL A 139 -3.67 -7.31 3.15
C VAL A 139 -2.69 -6.21 2.72
N ILE A 140 -1.63 -5.98 3.50
CA ILE A 140 -0.62 -4.96 3.22
C ILE A 140 0.12 -5.26 1.92
N ARG A 141 0.52 -6.52 1.69
CA ARG A 141 1.14 -6.95 0.42
C ARG A 141 0.20 -6.74 -0.77
N GLY A 142 -1.09 -7.00 -0.60
CA GLY A 142 -2.10 -6.72 -1.62
C GLY A 142 -2.13 -5.24 -2.00
N TYR A 143 -2.22 -4.36 -0.99
CA TYR A 143 -2.20 -2.92 -1.24
C TYR A 143 -0.90 -2.42 -1.87
N ILE A 144 0.26 -2.92 -1.45
CA ILE A 144 1.55 -2.57 -2.07
C ILE A 144 1.58 -3.00 -3.55
N THR A 145 1.03 -4.16 -3.88
CA THR A 145 0.94 -4.63 -5.27
C THR A 145 0.05 -3.73 -6.12
N ASP A 146 -1.15 -3.39 -5.63
CA ASP A 146 -2.09 -2.49 -6.30
C ASP A 146 -1.51 -1.08 -6.47
N LEU A 147 -0.75 -0.62 -5.47
CA LEU A 147 -0.11 0.68 -5.48
C LEU A 147 1.00 0.74 -6.53
N ASN A 148 1.85 -0.29 -6.62
CA ASN A 148 2.88 -0.36 -7.65
C ASN A 148 2.28 -0.28 -9.05
N GLN A 149 1.18 -1.00 -9.29
CA GLN A 149 0.46 -0.93 -10.57
C GLN A 149 -0.07 0.48 -10.86
N GLN A 150 -0.60 1.18 -9.85
CA GLN A 150 -1.07 2.56 -10.02
C GLN A 150 0.07 3.53 -10.30
N VAL A 151 1.18 3.42 -9.58
CA VAL A 151 2.38 4.25 -9.81
C VAL A 151 2.93 4.02 -11.22
N ASP A 152 2.95 2.77 -11.69
CA ASP A 152 3.36 2.45 -13.08
C ASP A 152 2.41 3.09 -14.10
N THR A 153 1.10 3.10 -13.86
CA THR A 153 0.15 3.78 -14.75
C THR A 153 0.23 5.30 -14.66
N PHE A 154 0.65 5.85 -13.52
CA PHE A 154 0.82 7.28 -13.31
C PHE A 154 2.07 7.81 -14.02
N CYS A 155 3.14 7.03 -14.06
CA CYS A 155 4.44 7.42 -14.63
C CYS A 155 4.59 7.11 -16.13
N ASN A 156 3.80 6.19 -16.68
CA ASN A 156 3.84 5.83 -18.11
C ASN A 156 2.85 6.63 -18.92
#